data_AF-A0A2X2T7F9-F1
#
_entry.id   AF-A0A2X2T7F9-F1
#
_cell.length_a   1.000
_cell.length_b   1.000
_cell.length_c   1.000
_cell.angle_alpha   90.00
_cell.angle_beta   90.00
_cell.angle_gamma   90.00
#
_symmetry.space_group_name_H-M   'P 1'
#
loop_
_entity.id
_entity.type
_entity.pdbx_description
1 polymer ?
#
loop_
_entity_poly.entity_id
_entity_poly.type
_entity_poly.pdbx_seq_one_letter_code
_entity_poly.pdbx_strand_id
1 'polypeptide(L)' 'MALCDDEVTAIFRVVQESLTNVQRHAKAREVEVKVLTRGKVVLICIQDDGQGFDPGQVSDGAFGLLSMRSAA' A
#
# COMPACT_ATOMS: atom_id res chain seq x y z
N MET A 1 -4.51 -0.22 22.03
CA MET A 1 -4.96 -1.52 21.50
C MET A 1 -3.77 -2.12 20.76
N ALA A 2 -3.42 -3.36 21.03
CA ALA A 2 -2.39 -4.07 20.27
C ALA A 2 -3.05 -4.73 19.05
N LEU A 3 -2.37 -4.71 17.91
CA LEU A 3 -2.77 -5.49 16.73
C LEU A 3 -2.52 -6.97 17.01
N CYS A 4 -3.37 -7.86 16.49
CA CYS A 4 -3.05 -9.28 16.48
C CYS A 4 -2.05 -9.60 15.37
N ASP A 5 -1.39 -10.75 15.46
CA ASP A 5 -0.35 -11.16 14.51
C ASP A 5 -0.86 -11.24 13.06
N ASP A 6 -2.12 -11.62 12.86
CA ASP A 6 -2.76 -11.65 11.55
C ASP A 6 -2.94 -10.24 10.97
N GLU A 7 -3.38 -9.28 11.78
CA GLU A 7 -3.51 -7.87 11.39
C GLU A 7 -2.15 -7.26 11.03
N VAL A 8 -1.12 -7.53 11.84
CA VAL A 8 0.26 -7.08 11.58
C VAL A 8 0.77 -7.67 10.26
N THR A 9 0.53 -8.96 10.02
CA THR A 9 0.96 -9.64 8.80
C THR A 9 0.25 -9.08 7.56
N ALA A 10 -1.06 -8.84 7.65
CA ALA A 10 -1.84 -8.25 6.56
C ALA A 10 -1.33 -6.84 6.22
N ILE A 11 -1.13 -6.00 7.24
CA ILE A 11 -0.55 -4.66 7.09
C ILE A 11 0.82 -4.73 6.42
N PHE A 12 1.69 -5.63 6.88
CA PHE A 12 3.04 -5.77 6.32
C PHE A 12 3.01 -6.15 4.84
N ARG A 13 2.12 -7.07 4.44
CA ARG A 13 1.96 -7.45 3.03
C ARG A 13 1.46 -6.29 2.17
N VAL A 14 0.52 -5.48 2.66
CA VAL A 14 0.02 -4.29 1.94
C VAL A 14 1.14 -3.27 1.72
N VAL A 15 1.94 -3.01 2.76
CA VAL A 15 3.09 -2.09 2.65
C VAL A 15 4.14 -2.66 1.69
N GLN A 16 4.49 -3.94 1.80
CA GLN A 16 5.47 -4.59 0.95
C GLN A 16 5.07 -4.54 -0.53
N GLU A 17 3.82 -4.85 -0.84
CA GLU A 17 3.30 -4.79 -2.21
C GLU A 17 3.30 -3.36 -2.76
N SER A 18 2.92 -2.39 -1.93
CA SER A 18 2.95 -0.97 -2.32
C SER A 18 4.36 -0.49 -2.64
N LEU A 19 5.35 -0.83 -1.80
CA LEU A 19 6.75 -0.50 -2.06
C LEU A 19 7.31 -1.22 -3.29
N THR A 20 6.88 -2.47 -3.52
CA THR A 20 7.23 -3.22 -4.74
C THR A 20 6.68 -2.52 -5.98
N ASN A 21 5.46 -2.00 -5.92
CA ASN A 21 4.85 -1.24 -7.01
C ASN A 21 5.62 0.05 -7.29
N VAL A 22 6.00 0.80 -6.25
CA VAL A 22 6.84 1.98 -6.42
C VAL A 22 8.18 1.63 -7.08
N GLN A 23 8.87 0.61 -6.56
CA GLN A 23 10.17 0.19 -7.08
C GLN A 23 10.09 -0.23 -8.57
N ARG A 24 9.03 -0.93 -8.97
CA ARG A 24 8.88 -1.45 -10.33
C ARG A 24 8.35 -0.43 -11.32
N HIS A 25 7.51 0.51 -10.89
CA HIS A 25 6.68 1.30 -11.81
C HIS A 25 6.84 2.81 -11.66
N ALA A 26 7.10 3.32 -10.46
CA ALA A 26 6.99 4.76 -10.23
C ALA A 26 8.27 5.53 -10.59
N LYS A 27 9.44 4.89 -10.70
CA LYS A 27 10.73 5.61 -10.88
C LYS A 27 10.91 6.76 -9.86
N ALA A 28 10.34 6.60 -8.67
CA ALA A 28 10.40 7.57 -7.59
C ALA A 28 11.83 7.67 -7.05
N ARG A 29 12.18 8.84 -6.52
CA ARG A 29 13.42 9.05 -5.77
C ARG A 29 13.20 8.86 -4.29
N GLU A 30 12.00 9.18 -3.82
CA GLU A 30 11.63 9.11 -2.43
C GLU A 30 10.25 8.48 -2.27
N VAL A 31 10.10 7.73 -1.18
CA VAL A 31 8.82 7.18 -0.73
C VAL A 31 8.67 7.47 0.75
N GLU A 32 7.54 8.05 1.10
CA GLU A 32 7.13 8.29 2.47
C GLU A 32 6.10 7.24 2.89
N VAL A 33 6.33 6.62 4.06
CA VAL A 33 5.36 5.72 4.71
C VAL A 33 4.97 6.31 6.06
N LYS A 34 3.69 6.63 6.20
CA LYS A 34 3.08 7.14 7.44
C LYS A 34 2.12 6.13 8.02
N VAL A 35 2.29 5.81 9.30
CA VAL A 35 1.39 4.95 10.07
C VAL A 35 0.77 5.78 11.20
N LEU A 36 -0.55 5.82 11.23
CA LEU A 36 -1.33 6.64 12.16
C LEU A 36 -2.34 5.74 12.85
N THR A 37 -2.38 5.76 14.17
CA THR A 37 -3.40 5.03 14.94
C THR A 37 -4.41 6.02 15.51
N ARG A 38 -5.69 5.85 15.17
CA ARG A 38 -6.81 6.62 15.72
C ARG A 38 -7.84 5.67 16.33
N GLY A 39 -7.80 5.54 17.66
CA GLY A 39 -8.68 4.61 18.38
C GLY A 39 -8.42 3.16 17.97
N LYS A 40 -9.38 2.53 17.29
CA LYS A 40 -9.30 1.16 16.77
C LYS A 40 -8.91 1.09 15.29
N VAL A 41 -8.63 2.23 14.66
CA VAL A 41 -8.31 2.30 13.24
C VAL A 41 -6.81 2.54 13.09
N VAL A 42 -6.18 1.77 12.20
CA VAL A 42 -4.82 2.02 11.72
C VAL A 42 -4.93 2.57 10.30
N LEU A 43 -4.44 3.79 10.10
CA LEU A 43 -4.26 4.40 8.79
C LEU A 43 -2.82 4.22 8.34
N ILE A 44 -2.65 3.74 7.12
CA ILE A 44 -1.35 3.63 6.46
C ILE A 44 -1.42 4.47 5.19
N CYS A 45 -0.50 5.42 5.06
CA CYS A 45 -0.36 6.24 3.88
C CYS A 45 1.02 6.00 3.28
N ILE A 46 1.06 5.63 2.01
CA ILE A 46 2.28 5.41 1.24
C ILE A 46 2.22 6.37 0.07
N GLN A 47 3.21 7.25 -0.03
CA GLN A 47 3.26 8.29 -1.04
C GLN A 47 4.66 8.31 -1.65
N ASP A 48 4.74 8.32 -2.97
CA ASP A 48 5.98 8.45 -3.72
C ASP A 48 5.97 9.72 -4.59
N ASP A 49 7.16 10.19 -4.98
CA ASP A 49 7.35 11.34 -5.86
C ASP A 49 7.52 10.96 -7.34
N GLY A 50 7.14 9.72 -7.69
CA GLY A 50 7.35 9.13 -9.00
C GLY A 50 6.26 9.42 -10.03
N GLN A 51 6.35 8.71 -11.16
CA GLN A 51 5.30 8.67 -12.17
C GLN A 51 4.12 7.85 -11.67
N GLY A 52 2.95 8.48 -11.61
CA GLY A 52 1.69 7.79 -11.37
C GLY A 52 1.32 6.81 -12.48
N PHE A 53 0.21 6.11 -12.29
CA PHE A 53 -0.39 5.23 -13.29
C PHE A 53 -1.85 5.60 -13.52
N ASP A 54 -2.39 5.30 -14.70
CA ASP A 54 -3.81 5.47 -15.00
C ASP A 54 -4.59 4.24 -14.47
N PRO A 55 -5.46 4.39 -13.45
CA PRO A 55 -6.24 3.29 -12.89
C PRO A 55 -7.15 2.59 -13.91
N GLY A 56 -7.55 3.28 -14.99
CA GLY A 56 -8.40 2.73 -16.05
C GLY A 56 -7.65 1.90 -17.09
N GLN A 57 -6.32 1.95 -17.09
CA GLN A 57 -5.43 1.19 -17.99
C GLN A 57 -4.79 -0.02 -17.29
N VAL A 58 -5.10 -0.22 -16.01
CA VAL A 58 -4.55 -1.32 -15.22
C VAL A 58 -5.20 -2.64 -15.66
N SER A 59 -4.40 -3.54 -16.22
CA SER A 59 -4.87 -4.86 -16.69
C SER A 59 -5.26 -5.80 -15.55
N ASP A 60 -6.01 -6.87 -15.86
CA ASP A 60 -6.44 -7.93 -14.93
C ASP A 60 -5.30 -8.59 -14.12
N GLY A 61 -4.03 -8.31 -14.44
CA GLY A 61 -2.84 -8.76 -13.71
C GLY A 61 -2.44 -7.90 -12.50
N ALA A 62 -3.10 -6.76 -12.23
CA ALA A 62 -2.79 -5.90 -11.08
C ALA A 62 -3.50 -6.35 -9.80
N PHE A 63 -3.29 -7.62 -9.44
CA PHE A 63 -3.85 -8.24 -8.24
C PHE A 63 -3.50 -7.49 -6.95
N GLY A 64 -2.35 -6.79 -6.91
CA GLY A 64 -1.93 -6.00 -5.76
C GLY A 64 -2.89 -4.85 -5.41
N LEU A 65 -3.35 -4.08 -6.39
CA LEU A 65 -4.27 -2.95 -6.18
C LEU A 65 -5.70 -3.44 -5.85
N LEU A 66 -6.14 -4.53 -6.48
CA LEU A 66 -7.45 -5.14 -6.18
C LEU A 66 -7.49 -5.72 -4.76
N SER A 67 -6.40 -6.37 -4.34
CA SER A 67 -6.27 -6.93 -2.99
C SER A 67 -6.26 -5.83 -1.92
N MET A 68 -5.57 -4.71 -2.18
CA MET A 68 -5.57 -3.55 -1.28
C MET A 68 -6.94 -2.87 -1.17
N ARG A 69 -7.68 -2.77 -2.28
CA ARG A 69 -9.05 -2.21 -2.28
C ARG A 69 -10.06 -3.08 -1.52
N SER A 70 -9.80 -4.37 -1.41
CA SER A 70 -10.65 -5.34 -0.71
C SER A 70 -10.33 -5.47 0.79
N ALA A 71 -9.18 -4.92 1.22
CA ALA A 71 -8.73 -4.92 2.61
C ALA A 71 -9.10 -3.64 3.38
N ALA A 72 -9.74 -2.67 2.72
CA ALA A 72 -10.27 -1.43 3.29
C ALA A 72 -11.77 -1.55 3.59
#